data_AF-A0A4Y9Y314-F1
#
_entry.id   AF-A0A4Y9Y314-F1
#
_cell.length_a   1.000
_cell.length_b   1.000
_cell.length_c   1.000
_cell.angle_alpha   90.00
_cell.angle_beta   90.00
_cell.angle_gamma   90.00
#
_symmetry.space_group_name_H-M   'P 1'
#
loop_
_entity.id
_entity.type
_entity.pdbx_description
1 polymer ?
#
loop_
_entity_poly.entity_id
_entity_poly.type
_entity_poly.pdbx_seq_one_letter_code
_entity_poly.pdbx_strand_id
1 'polypeptide(L)'
;MPSAYVWALSAAVLTFLLLQKARRARRSLKYLPGPPSSSFWLGNLKDIQFQDQVGDVEFKWMREYGSAWRISACMGVRIFLAS
;
A
#
# COMPACT_ATOMS: atom_id res chain seq x y z
N MET A 1 6.59 -26.08 31.73
CA MET A 1 6.53 -24.63 31.44
C MET A 1 5.43 -24.36 30.39
N PRO A 2 4.16 -24.37 30.79
CA PRO A 2 3.01 -24.23 29.88
C PRO A 2 2.87 -22.81 29.26
N SER A 3 3.59 -21.81 29.77
CA SER A 3 3.51 -20.43 29.28
C SER A 3 4.05 -20.24 27.86
N ALA A 4 5.06 -21.01 27.43
CA ALA A 4 5.66 -20.87 26.10
C ALA A 4 4.67 -21.17 24.97
N TYR A 5 3.78 -22.15 25.15
CA TYR A 5 2.75 -22.50 24.18
C TYR A 5 1.68 -21.42 24.07
N VAL A 6 1.33 -20.76 25.19
CA VAL A 6 0.39 -19.65 25.19
C VAL A 6 0.95 -18.49 24.37
N TRP A 7 2.21 -18.11 24.60
CA TRP A 7 2.87 -17.06 23.82
C TRP A 7 3.01 -17.41 22.34
N ALA A 8 3.35 -18.65 22.01
CA ALA A 8 3.45 -19.11 20.63
C ALA A 8 2.10 -19.06 19.91
N LEU A 9 1.02 -19.51 20.56
CA LEU A 9 -0.34 -19.44 20.02
C LEU A 9 -0.81 -17.99 19.85
N SER A 10 -0.56 -17.13 20.83
CA SER A 10 -0.87 -15.70 20.74
C SER A 10 -0.13 -15.04 19.57
N ALA A 11 1.16 -15.32 19.40
CA ALA A 11 1.96 -14.80 18.29
C ALA A 11 1.47 -15.31 16.92
N ALA A 12 1.09 -16.59 16.83
CA ALA A 12 0.55 -17.17 15.60
C ALA A 12 -0.80 -16.52 15.22
N VAL A 13 -1.70 -16.34 16.19
CA VAL A 13 -3.00 -15.68 15.98
C VAL A 13 -2.80 -14.23 15.55
N LEU A 14 -1.92 -13.48 16.23
CA LEU A 14 -1.60 -12.09 15.87
C LEU A 14 -1.05 -12.01 14.44
N THR A 15 -0.11 -12.87 14.08
CA THR A 15 0.47 -12.93 12.74
C THR A 15 -0.60 -13.23 11.69
N PHE A 16 -1.48 -14.19 11.96
CA PHE A 16 -2.58 -14.55 11.07
C PHE A 16 -3.57 -13.39 10.87
N LEU A 17 -3.93 -12.69 11.94
CA LEU A 17 -4.82 -11.53 11.89
C LEU A 17 -4.19 -10.36 11.10
N LEU A 18 -2.90 -10.09 11.31
CA LEU A 18 -2.15 -9.08 10.54
C LEU A 18 -2.12 -9.43 9.06
N LEU A 19 -1.84 -10.69 8.71
CA LEU A 19 -1.86 -11.16 7.33
C LEU A 19 -3.24 -11.04 6.70
N GLN A 20 -4.31 -11.41 7.42
CA GLN A 20 -5.69 -11.24 6.93
C GLN A 20 -6.02 -9.77 6.68
N LYS A 21 -5.71 -8.87 7.63
CA LYS A 21 -5.93 -7.43 7.49
C LYS A 21 -5.18 -6.87 6.27
N ALA A 22 -3.91 -7.24 6.10
CA ALA A 22 -3.10 -6.85 4.95
C ALA A 22 -3.66 -7.39 3.61
N ARG A 23 -4.17 -8.63 3.59
CA ARG A 23 -4.82 -9.20 2.39
C ARG A 23 -6.14 -8.51 2.08
N ARG A 24 -6.95 -8.16 3.09
CA ARG A 24 -8.23 -7.46 2.92
C ARG A 24 -8.02 -6.04 2.41
N ALA A 25 -7.06 -5.32 2.99
CA ALA A 25 -6.64 -4.00 2.50
C ALA A 25 -6.23 -4.08 1.02
N ARG A 26 -5.37 -5.04 0.65
CA ARG A 26 -4.97 -5.27 -0.75
C ARG A 26 -6.14 -5.57 -1.69
N ARG A 27 -7.17 -6.29 -1.24
CA ARG A 27 -8.38 -6.59 -2.04
C ARG A 27 -9.29 -5.39 -2.23
N SER A 28 -9.56 -4.62 -1.19
CA SER A 28 -10.40 -3.41 -1.27
C SER A 28 -9.79 -2.37 -2.24
N LEU A 29 -8.46 -2.28 -2.27
CA LEU A 29 -7.72 -1.42 -3.17
C LEU A 29 -7.62 -1.93 -4.62
N LYS A 30 -8.24 -3.06 -4.97
CA LYS A 30 -8.23 -3.59 -6.35
C LYS A 30 -9.17 -2.82 -7.28
N TYR A 31 -10.22 -2.19 -6.74
CA TYR A 31 -11.24 -1.50 -7.52
C TYR A 31 -10.84 -0.09 -7.96
N LEU A 32 -9.78 0.47 -7.34
CA LEU A 32 -9.30 1.80 -7.64
C LEU A 32 -8.19 1.75 -8.71
N PRO A 33 -8.35 2.49 -9.81
CA PRO A 33 -7.29 2.67 -10.78
C PRO A 33 -6.11 3.39 -10.13
N GLY A 34 -4.91 3.09 -10.61
CA GLY A 34 -3.70 3.72 -10.09
C GLY A 34 -2.45 3.03 -10.64
N PRO A 35 -1.31 3.74 -10.62
CA PRO A 35 -0.06 3.25 -11.17
C PRO A 35 0.35 1.91 -10.53
N PRO A 36 0.96 1.00 -11.30
CA PRO A 36 1.58 -0.20 -10.74
C PRO A 36 2.71 0.23 -9.78
N SER A 37 2.86 -0.50 -8.66
CA SER A 37 3.95 -0.24 -7.71
C SER A 37 5.29 -0.61 -8.35
N SER A 38 6.21 0.35 -8.50
CA SER A 38 7.53 0.07 -9.09
C SER A 38 8.44 -0.74 -8.16
N SER A 39 8.20 -0.72 -6.84
CA SER A 39 8.92 -1.55 -5.87
C SER A 39 8.11 -1.83 -4.60
N PHE A 40 8.37 -2.95 -3.91
CA PHE A 40 7.73 -3.25 -2.61
C PHE A 40 8.19 -2.29 -1.50
N TRP A 41 9.48 -1.95 -1.49
CA TRP A 41 10.09 -1.12 -0.44
C TRP A 41 9.79 0.37 -0.61
N LEU A 42 9.90 0.90 -1.83
CA LEU A 42 9.67 2.32 -2.13
C LEU A 42 8.27 2.63 -2.68
N GLY A 43 7.51 1.63 -3.11
CA GLY A 43 6.22 1.86 -3.75
C GLY A 43 6.37 2.65 -5.05
N ASN A 44 5.63 3.75 -5.16
CA ASN A 44 5.65 4.77 -6.21
C ASN A 44 6.42 6.03 -5.76
N LEU A 45 7.05 6.02 -4.58
CA LEU A 45 7.78 7.18 -4.06
C LEU A 45 8.97 7.54 -4.96
N LYS A 46 9.55 6.56 -5.64
CA LYS A 46 10.58 6.80 -6.66
C LYS A 46 10.05 7.71 -7.78
N ASP A 47 8.85 7.42 -8.29
CA ASP A 47 8.27 8.19 -9.38
C ASP A 47 7.97 9.63 -8.93
N ILE A 48 7.54 9.81 -7.68
CA ILE A 48 7.26 11.12 -7.07
C ILE A 48 8.54 11.89 -6.70
N GLN A 49 9.62 11.23 -6.28
CA GLN A 49 10.87 11.89 -5.91
C GLN A 49 11.75 12.26 -7.11
N PHE A 50 11.68 11.50 -8.20
CA PHE A 50 12.48 11.72 -9.40
C PHE A 50 11.70 12.48 -10.50
N GLN A 51 10.73 13.30 -10.10
CA GLN A 51 10.01 14.19 -11.02
C GLN A 51 10.83 15.47 -11.28
N ASP A 52 10.79 15.97 -12.52
CA ASP A 52 11.46 17.22 -12.89
C ASP A 52 10.81 18.44 -12.23
N GLN A 53 9.47 18.47 -12.17
CA GLN A 53 8.71 19.48 -11.42
C GLN A 53 7.72 18.83 -10.47
N VAL A 54 7.56 19.42 -9.28
CA VAL A 54 6.61 18.94 -8.27
C VAL A 54 5.19 19.00 -8.82
N GLY A 55 4.51 17.85 -8.85
CA GLY A 55 3.14 17.72 -9.31
C GLY A 55 3.00 17.09 -10.70
N ASP A 56 4.06 17.01 -11.51
CA ASP A 56 3.97 16.48 -12.88
C ASP A 56 3.41 15.06 -12.91
N VAL A 57 3.85 14.25 -11.94
CA VAL A 57 3.45 12.85 -11.82
C VAL A 57 2.01 12.73 -11.30
N GLU A 58 1.64 13.54 -10.32
CA GLU A 58 0.28 13.61 -9.77
C GLU A 58 -0.73 14.11 -10.81
N PHE A 59 -0.41 15.18 -11.56
CA PHE A 59 -1.24 15.70 -12.64
C PHE A 59 -1.40 14.69 -13.77
N LYS A 60 -0.33 13.96 -14.11
CA LYS A 60 -0.39 12.87 -15.09
C LYS A 60 -1.33 11.77 -14.63
N TRP A 61 -1.19 11.30 -13.39
CA TRP A 61 -2.05 10.25 -12.84
C TRP A 61 -3.50 10.69 -12.67
N MET A 62 -3.74 11.96 -12.31
CA MET A 62 -5.09 12.53 -12.26
C MET A 62 -5.74 12.54 -13.66
N ARG A 63 -4.98 12.84 -14.72
CA ARG A 63 -5.49 12.79 -16.10
C ARG A 63 -5.75 11.35 -16.56
N GLU A 64 -4.94 10.40 -16.12
CA GLU A 64 -4.99 9.00 -16.57
C GLU A 64 -5.99 8.14 -15.78
N TYR A 65 -6.17 8.39 -14.48
CA TYR A 65 -7.00 7.60 -13.58
C TYR A 65 -8.21 8.37 -13.01
N GLY A 66 -8.30 9.68 -13.24
CA GLY A 66 -9.43 10.52 -12.83
C GLY A 66 -9.23 11.20 -11.47
N SER A 67 -10.32 11.60 -10.83
CA SER A 67 -10.33 12.35 -9.57
C SER A 67 -9.89 11.55 -8.34
N ALA A 68 -9.81 10.22 -8.45
CA ALA A 68 -9.56 9.33 -7.33
C ALA A 68 -8.68 8.16 -7.78
N TRP A 69 -7.45 8.08 -7.26
CA TRP A 69 -6.49 7.05 -7.64
C TRP A 69 -5.69 6.50 -6.45
N ARG A 70 -5.10 5.33 -6.66
CA ARG A 70 -4.29 4.60 -5.69
C ARG A 70 -2.80 4.84 -5.93
N ILE A 71 -2.06 5.24 -4.91
CA ILE A 71 -0.59 5.20 -4.92
C ILE A 71 -0.04 4.17 -3.93
N SER A 72 1.12 3.59 -4.23
CA SER A 72 1.84 2.74 -3.27
C SER A 72 2.91 3.58 -2.57
N ALA A 73 2.89 3.59 -1.25
CA ALA A 73 3.92 4.19 -0.41
C ALA A 73 4.93 3.12 0.07
N CYS A 74 5.89 3.54 0.90
CA CYS A 74 6.91 2.65 1.43
C CYS A 74 6.32 1.43 2.17
N MET A 75 7.06 0.33 2.18
CA MET A 75 6.70 -0.93 2.87
C MET A 75 5.38 -1.55 2.38
N GLY A 76 5.02 -1.35 1.12
CA GLY A 76 3.80 -1.88 0.53
C GLY A 76 2.50 -1.26 1.08
N VAL A 77 2.61 -0.14 1.81
CA VAL A 77 1.47 0.70 2.19
C VAL A 77 0.83 1.23 0.92
N ARG A 78 -0.50 1.30 0.88
CA ARG A 78 -1.24 1.83 -0.26
C ARG A 78 -2.13 2.95 0.24
N ILE A 79 -1.99 4.10 -0.38
CA ILE A 79 -2.68 5.34 -0.01
C ILE A 79 -3.67 5.66 -1.12
N PHE A 80 -4.83 6.15 -0.73
CA PHE A 80 -5.83 6.68 -1.62
C PHE A 80 -5.66 8.20 -1.69
N LEU A 81 -5.54 8.72 -2.90
CA LEU A 81 -5.55 10.15 -3.16
C LEU A 81 -6.84 10.48 -3.90
N ALA A 82 -7.53 11.50 -3.40
CA ALA A 82 -8.61 12.17 -4.08
C ALA A 82 -8.26 13.66 -4.19
N SER A 83 -8.48 14.22 -5.37
CA SER A 83 -8.31 15.64 -5.70
C SER A 83 -9.59 16.41 -5.36
#